data_AF-A0A7X6P1C9-F1
#
_entry.id   AF-A0A7X6P1C9-F1
#
_cell.length_a   1.000
_cell.length_b   1.000
_cell.length_c   1.000
_cell.angle_alpha   90.00
_cell.angle_beta   90.00
_cell.angle_gamma   90.00
#
_symmetry.space_group_name_H-M   'P 1'
#
loop_
_entity.id
_entity.type
_entity.pdbx_description
1 polymer ?
#
loop_
_entity_poly.entity_id
_entity_poly.type
_entity_poly.pdbx_seq_one_letter_code
_entity_poly.pdbx_strand_id
1 'polypeptide(L)'
;MDQTIVNRRAGARAAHAWLALLVGMTMALLGACVADAGNSGTGSTPDLATSTARGVVASLRGDGIDLTWRAEPGAEPFVVEWRKAGTAAWTGSLDAPTTAARVTGLTPNTTYRFRVRSAAADPVTGWSGIVSRGYFEPTLPIVTINTVDRQRILDKENYVAGQFELDPNSHDVAAYSGTTEIRGRGNSTWNLDKKPYRLRLATKAPLMGMPSDRHWVLLANAYDNSQIRNVAAFALAGETGLGWVPRLRHVEVILNGRYEGVYLLGEHVRVSPNRVDIDEMGPADISGEALTGGYNLELDTRLEQNHEPGFRTATYNVPIVVKDPDPAAPEQMNYAKALLDAFEAALASEQFTDPVLGYRAHIDVASWIDYYLIAEVTRQQDAFQSSTFLNKDRGEQLRFGQVWDFDLSAGREATVTSNGLTSGWTVLDRNLSPWVARAVQDPWFVAAVRARWEVLKP
;
A
#
# COMPACT_ATOMS: atom_id res chain seq x y z
N MET A 1 30.61 19.70 -52.92
CA MET A 1 30.13 18.32 -52.63
C MET A 1 30.36 18.08 -51.16
N ASP A 2 29.29 18.01 -50.37
CA ASP A 2 29.35 17.55 -48.99
C ASP A 2 28.10 16.68 -48.75
N GLN A 3 28.33 15.41 -48.46
CA GLN A 3 27.34 14.32 -48.39
C GLN A 3 26.63 14.23 -47.03
N THR A 4 26.40 15.36 -46.37
CA THR A 4 25.78 15.38 -45.02
C THR A 4 24.36 15.96 -44.99
N ILE A 5 23.82 16.43 -46.12
CA ILE A 5 22.48 17.06 -46.18
C ILE A 5 21.38 16.12 -46.77
N VAL A 6 21.73 14.94 -47.29
CA VAL A 6 20.74 13.98 -47.82
C VAL A 6 20.18 13.02 -46.76
N ASN A 7 20.84 12.85 -45.61
CA ASN A 7 20.41 11.92 -44.55
C ASN A 7 19.46 12.49 -43.48
N ARG A 8 19.01 13.75 -43.59
CA ARG A 8 17.99 14.32 -42.68
C ARG A 8 16.55 14.30 -43.23
N ARG A 9 16.29 13.61 -44.34
CA ARG A 9 14.92 13.42 -44.89
C ARG A 9 14.42 11.97 -44.88
N ALA A 10 15.19 11.00 -44.38
CA ALA A 10 14.75 9.61 -44.22
C ALA A 10 14.22 9.28 -42.80
N GLY A 11 14.62 10.02 -41.76
CA GLY A 11 14.19 9.79 -40.37
C GLY A 11 12.79 10.31 -40.02
N ALA A 12 12.21 11.21 -40.83
CA ALA A 12 10.90 11.81 -40.56
C ALA A 12 9.70 11.01 -41.11
N ARG A 13 9.95 9.95 -41.89
CA ARG A 13 8.90 9.03 -42.40
C ARG A 13 8.72 7.75 -41.58
N ALA A 14 9.62 7.47 -40.63
CA ALA A 14 9.44 6.36 -39.67
C ALA A 14 8.56 6.76 -38.46
N ALA A 15 8.45 8.06 -38.14
CA ALA A 15 7.65 8.56 -37.01
C ALA A 15 6.13 8.62 -37.29
N HIS A 16 5.69 8.49 -38.55
CA HIS A 16 4.27 8.46 -38.92
C HIS A 16 3.70 7.04 -39.07
N ALA A 17 4.53 5.99 -38.94
CA ALA A 17 4.07 4.59 -38.94
C ALA A 17 3.80 4.05 -37.52
N TRP A 18 4.34 4.69 -36.48
CA TRP A 18 4.15 4.26 -35.08
C TRP A 18 2.95 4.91 -34.38
N LEU A 19 2.40 6.00 -34.93
CA LEU A 19 1.19 6.63 -34.39
C LEU A 19 -0.11 5.98 -34.88
N ALA A 20 -0.07 5.28 -36.03
CA ALA A 20 -1.21 4.52 -36.56
C ALA A 20 -1.43 3.18 -35.83
N LEU A 21 -0.40 2.60 -35.19
CA LEU A 21 -0.55 1.41 -34.36
C LEU A 21 -1.15 1.72 -32.98
N LEU A 22 -0.96 2.95 -32.46
CA LEU A 22 -1.47 3.33 -31.14
C LEU A 22 -2.96 3.76 -31.14
N VAL A 23 -3.47 4.23 -32.28
CA VAL A 23 -4.91 4.53 -32.47
C VAL A 23 -5.71 3.26 -32.82
N GLY A 24 -5.06 2.22 -33.37
CA GLY A 24 -5.68 0.90 -33.56
C GLY A 24 -5.81 0.07 -32.27
N MET A 25 -4.96 0.32 -31.27
CA MET A 25 -4.93 -0.47 -30.03
C MET A 25 -5.85 0.10 -28.93
N THR A 26 -6.31 1.35 -29.06
CA THR A 26 -7.28 1.98 -28.15
C THR A 26 -8.75 1.69 -28.51
N MET A 27 -9.04 1.10 -29.67
CA MET A 27 -10.36 0.53 -29.99
C MET A 27 -10.49 -0.98 -29.70
N ALA A 28 -9.41 -1.65 -29.26
CA ALA A 28 -9.44 -3.06 -28.88
C ALA A 28 -9.74 -3.31 -27.39
N LEU A 29 -9.83 -2.26 -26.56
CA LEU A 29 -10.10 -2.35 -25.12
C LEU A 29 -11.46 -1.75 -24.70
N LEU A 30 -12.24 -1.23 -25.64
CA LEU A 30 -13.65 -0.82 -25.45
C LEU A 30 -14.66 -1.79 -26.07
N GLY A 31 -14.20 -2.96 -26.56
CA GLY A 31 -15.03 -4.00 -27.18
C GLY A 31 -15.31 -5.23 -26.31
N ALA A 32 -14.82 -5.31 -25.06
CA ALA A 32 -15.01 -6.48 -24.20
C ALA A 32 -16.34 -6.50 -23.41
N CYS A 33 -17.25 -5.57 -23.70
CA CYS A 33 -18.64 -5.61 -23.27
C CYS A 33 -19.58 -5.76 -24.47
N VAL A 34 -19.33 -6.74 -25.32
CA VAL A 34 -20.37 -7.25 -26.21
C VAL A 34 -20.87 -8.54 -25.58
N ALA A 35 -22.15 -8.52 -25.17
CA ALA A 35 -22.89 -9.73 -24.88
C ALA A 35 -22.73 -10.68 -26.07
N ASP A 36 -22.11 -11.83 -25.84
CA ASP A 36 -22.04 -12.92 -26.82
C ASP A 36 -23.42 -13.59 -26.90
N ALA A 37 -24.36 -12.87 -27.50
CA ALA A 37 -25.59 -13.40 -28.03
C ALA A 37 -25.36 -13.65 -29.52
N GLY A 38 -24.92 -14.87 -29.84
CA GLY A 38 -24.98 -15.39 -31.20
C GLY A 38 -23.65 -15.87 -31.77
N ASN A 39 -23.25 -17.10 -31.43
CA ASN A 39 -22.62 -17.98 -32.41
C ASN A 39 -22.96 -19.45 -32.13
N SER A 40 -23.75 -20.03 -33.04
CA SER A 40 -24.09 -21.44 -33.10
C SER A 40 -22.88 -22.23 -33.62
N GLY A 41 -22.03 -22.67 -32.69
CA GLY A 41 -20.98 -23.65 -32.93
C GLY A 41 -20.72 -24.37 -31.61
N THR A 42 -20.95 -25.69 -31.60
CA THR A 42 -20.85 -26.74 -30.56
C THR A 42 -19.88 -26.56 -29.36
N GLY A 43 -19.92 -25.41 -28.68
CA GLY A 43 -19.44 -25.24 -27.32
C GLY A 43 -20.55 -25.69 -26.38
N SER A 44 -20.39 -26.84 -25.75
CA SER A 44 -21.34 -27.39 -24.77
C SER A 44 -21.76 -26.31 -23.76
N THR A 45 -22.99 -25.83 -23.85
CA THR A 45 -23.62 -25.01 -22.82
C THR A 45 -23.67 -25.84 -21.53
N PRO A 46 -23.38 -25.26 -20.35
CA PRO A 46 -23.48 -26.01 -19.10
C PRO A 46 -24.93 -26.45 -18.89
N ASP A 47 -25.15 -27.77 -18.78
CA ASP A 47 -26.46 -28.34 -18.46
C ASP A 47 -26.70 -28.29 -16.95
N LEU A 48 -27.01 -27.08 -16.49
CA LEU A 48 -27.21 -26.77 -15.07
C LEU A 48 -28.40 -27.51 -14.46
N ALA A 49 -29.38 -27.92 -15.28
CA ALA A 49 -30.60 -28.54 -14.81
C ALA A 49 -30.34 -29.95 -14.27
N THR A 50 -29.38 -30.67 -14.84
CA THR A 50 -29.04 -32.05 -14.49
C THR A 50 -27.76 -32.17 -13.67
N SER A 51 -27.05 -31.07 -13.38
CA SER A 51 -25.80 -31.08 -12.61
C SER A 51 -26.00 -31.39 -11.14
N THR A 52 -25.25 -32.38 -10.63
CA THR A 52 -25.16 -32.73 -9.20
C THR A 52 -24.05 -31.97 -8.47
N ALA A 53 -23.08 -31.40 -9.19
CA ALA A 53 -22.08 -30.51 -8.61
C ALA A 53 -22.58 -29.06 -8.63
N ARG A 54 -22.63 -28.41 -7.45
CA ARG A 54 -23.16 -27.05 -7.27
C ARG A 54 -22.18 -26.17 -6.50
N GLY A 55 -22.24 -24.86 -6.78
CA GLY A 55 -21.44 -23.86 -6.05
C GLY A 55 -19.94 -24.09 -6.16
N VAL A 56 -19.45 -24.45 -7.36
CA VAL A 56 -18.01 -24.63 -7.60
C VAL A 56 -17.28 -23.34 -7.27
N VAL A 57 -16.19 -23.46 -6.51
CA VAL A 57 -15.29 -22.37 -6.18
C VAL A 57 -13.90 -22.80 -6.60
N ALA A 58 -13.24 -21.99 -7.42
CA ALA A 58 -11.81 -22.11 -7.69
C ALA A 58 -11.04 -21.08 -6.85
N SER A 59 -9.94 -21.47 -6.23
CA SER A 59 -9.10 -20.62 -5.39
C SER A 59 -7.63 -20.87 -5.70
N LEU A 60 -6.84 -19.79 -5.85
CA LEU A 60 -5.39 -19.94 -6.02
C LEU A 60 -4.77 -20.42 -4.70
N ARG A 61 -3.83 -21.36 -4.76
CA ARG A 61 -3.04 -21.80 -3.61
C ARG A 61 -1.70 -22.34 -4.09
N GLY A 62 -0.58 -21.72 -3.72
CA GLY A 62 0.76 -22.14 -4.12
C GLY A 62 0.90 -22.30 -5.64
N ASP A 63 1.34 -23.47 -6.08
CA ASP A 63 1.56 -23.84 -7.48
C ASP A 63 0.30 -24.31 -8.24
N GLY A 64 -0.90 -24.13 -7.69
CA GLY A 64 -2.12 -24.65 -8.32
C GLY A 64 -3.41 -23.91 -7.97
N ILE A 65 -4.52 -24.43 -8.51
CA ILE A 65 -5.88 -23.99 -8.20
C ILE A 65 -6.61 -25.12 -7.47
N ASP A 66 -7.04 -24.83 -6.24
CA ASP A 66 -7.94 -25.69 -5.48
C ASP A 66 -9.38 -25.41 -5.93
N LEU A 67 -10.11 -26.47 -6.25
CA LEU A 67 -11.54 -26.46 -6.51
C LEU A 67 -12.30 -27.14 -5.37
N THR A 68 -13.38 -26.51 -4.92
CA THR A 68 -14.32 -27.10 -3.96
C THR A 68 -15.75 -26.90 -4.46
N TRP A 69 -16.62 -27.87 -4.24
CA TRP A 69 -18.04 -27.79 -4.59
C TRP A 69 -18.92 -28.50 -3.57
N ARG A 70 -20.24 -28.37 -3.72
CA ARG A 70 -21.24 -29.16 -2.99
C ARG A 70 -21.83 -30.19 -3.94
N ALA A 71 -22.21 -31.35 -3.41
CA ALA A 71 -22.88 -32.38 -4.18
C ALA A 71 -23.89 -33.15 -3.33
N GLU A 72 -24.85 -33.78 -4.00
CA GLU A 72 -25.81 -34.70 -3.38
C GLU A 72 -25.12 -36.00 -2.92
N PRO A 73 -25.59 -36.68 -1.87
CA PRO A 73 -25.01 -37.95 -1.42
C PRO A 73 -24.98 -39.01 -2.52
N GLY A 74 -23.83 -39.64 -2.73
CA GLY A 74 -23.65 -40.71 -3.72
C GLY A 74 -23.36 -40.22 -5.14
N ALA A 75 -23.08 -38.93 -5.31
CA ALA A 75 -22.67 -38.36 -6.60
C ALA A 75 -21.17 -38.56 -6.90
N GLU A 76 -20.37 -39.04 -5.95
CA GLU A 76 -18.96 -39.38 -6.13
C GLU A 76 -18.75 -40.61 -7.03
N PRO A 77 -17.65 -40.67 -7.81
CA PRO A 77 -16.60 -39.67 -7.94
C PRO A 77 -16.98 -38.60 -8.97
N PHE A 78 -16.15 -37.57 -9.10
CA PHE A 78 -16.34 -36.46 -10.04
C PHE A 78 -15.23 -36.41 -11.08
N VAL A 79 -15.53 -35.76 -12.21
CA VAL A 79 -14.53 -35.31 -13.19
C VAL A 79 -14.46 -33.80 -13.16
N VAL A 80 -13.26 -33.25 -13.08
CA VAL A 80 -12.95 -31.82 -13.23
C VAL A 80 -12.29 -31.61 -14.58
N GLU A 81 -12.83 -30.70 -15.39
CA GLU A 81 -12.19 -30.28 -16.64
C GLU A 81 -11.81 -28.80 -16.59
N TRP A 82 -10.72 -28.46 -17.27
CA TRP A 82 -10.29 -27.08 -17.46
C TRP A 82 -9.77 -26.76 -18.85
N ARG A 83 -9.82 -25.47 -19.19
CA ARG A 83 -9.26 -24.89 -20.42
C ARG A 83 -8.79 -23.47 -20.22
N LYS A 84 -7.90 -23.00 -21.09
CA LYS A 84 -7.54 -21.58 -21.15
C LYS A 84 -8.74 -20.75 -21.60
N ALA A 85 -8.99 -19.62 -20.96
CA ALA A 85 -10.03 -18.69 -21.38
C ALA A 85 -9.77 -18.23 -22.82
N GLY A 86 -10.84 -18.12 -23.62
CA GLY A 86 -10.75 -17.83 -25.05
C GLY A 86 -10.53 -19.05 -25.95
N THR A 87 -10.31 -20.25 -25.40
CA THR A 87 -10.22 -21.50 -26.17
C THR A 87 -11.52 -22.31 -26.12
N ALA A 88 -11.82 -23.05 -27.19
CA ALA A 88 -13.01 -23.90 -27.27
C ALA A 88 -12.81 -25.29 -26.63
N ALA A 89 -11.63 -25.89 -26.79
CA ALA A 89 -11.35 -27.24 -26.32
C ALA A 89 -11.11 -27.28 -24.79
N TRP A 90 -11.65 -28.31 -24.13
CA TRP A 90 -11.28 -28.68 -22.76
C TRP A 90 -10.01 -29.53 -22.82
N THR A 91 -8.91 -28.98 -22.34
CA THR A 91 -7.56 -29.54 -22.57
C THR A 91 -7.00 -30.26 -21.35
N GLY A 92 -7.57 -30.03 -20.17
CA GLY A 92 -7.20 -30.73 -18.95
C GLY A 92 -8.41 -31.43 -18.34
N SER A 93 -8.14 -32.60 -17.75
CA SER A 93 -9.11 -33.41 -17.03
C SER A 93 -8.44 -34.07 -15.82
N LEU A 94 -9.17 -34.20 -14.73
CA LEU A 94 -8.72 -34.84 -13.50
C LEU A 94 -9.92 -35.52 -12.83
N ASP A 95 -9.73 -36.75 -12.37
CA ASP A 95 -10.71 -37.44 -11.53
C ASP A 95 -10.58 -36.97 -10.07
N ALA A 96 -11.70 -36.69 -9.44
CA ALA A 96 -11.80 -36.23 -8.07
C ALA A 96 -12.66 -37.21 -7.25
N PRO A 97 -12.07 -37.92 -6.27
CA PRO A 97 -12.80 -38.92 -5.49
C PRO A 97 -13.80 -38.30 -4.50
N THR A 98 -13.69 -37.01 -4.25
CA THR A 98 -14.51 -36.25 -3.29
C THR A 98 -14.91 -34.90 -3.89
N THR A 99 -15.57 -34.04 -3.11
CA THR A 99 -16.03 -32.71 -3.53
C THR A 99 -14.93 -31.63 -3.57
N ALA A 100 -13.67 -32.05 -3.68
CA ALA A 100 -12.53 -31.17 -3.84
C ALA A 100 -11.50 -31.77 -4.80
N ALA A 101 -10.81 -30.89 -5.53
CA ALA A 101 -9.73 -31.26 -6.44
C ALA A 101 -8.68 -30.16 -6.49
N ARG A 102 -7.43 -30.53 -6.79
CA ARG A 102 -6.34 -29.58 -7.00
C ARG A 102 -5.78 -29.74 -8.40
N VAL A 103 -5.75 -28.64 -9.15
CA VAL A 103 -5.19 -28.58 -10.50
C VAL A 103 -3.86 -27.84 -10.47
N THR A 104 -2.77 -28.54 -10.80
CA THR A 104 -1.40 -27.99 -10.88
C THR A 104 -0.88 -28.02 -12.32
N GLY A 105 0.36 -27.58 -12.56
CA GLY A 105 0.98 -27.58 -13.90
C GLY A 105 0.32 -26.59 -14.87
N LEU A 106 -0.39 -25.61 -14.35
CA LEU A 106 -1.02 -24.56 -15.13
C LEU A 106 0.06 -23.57 -15.61
N THR A 107 -0.08 -23.04 -16.83
CA THR A 107 0.78 -21.94 -17.28
C THR A 107 0.49 -20.68 -16.45
N PRO A 108 1.48 -20.05 -15.78
CA PRO A 108 1.31 -18.78 -15.06
C PRO A 108 0.75 -17.66 -15.95
N ASN A 109 0.20 -16.62 -15.33
CA ASN A 109 -0.42 -15.47 -16.00
C ASN A 109 -1.48 -15.88 -17.05
N THR A 110 -2.23 -16.94 -16.76
CA THR A 110 -3.24 -17.48 -17.67
C THR A 110 -4.57 -17.63 -16.94
N THR A 111 -5.65 -17.14 -17.55
CA THR A 111 -7.01 -17.39 -17.04
C THR A 111 -7.50 -18.74 -17.51
N TYR A 112 -7.97 -19.56 -16.57
CA TYR A 112 -8.58 -20.85 -16.84
C TYR A 112 -10.08 -20.82 -16.54
N ARG A 113 -10.83 -21.63 -17.29
CA ARG A 113 -12.24 -21.96 -17.04
C ARG A 113 -12.30 -23.40 -16.57
N PHE A 114 -13.11 -23.66 -15.54
CA PHE A 114 -13.29 -24.98 -14.92
C PHE A 114 -14.75 -25.38 -14.91
N ARG A 115 -15.01 -26.70 -14.96
CA ARG A 115 -16.32 -27.30 -14.76
C ARG A 115 -16.18 -28.67 -14.09
N VAL A 116 -17.23 -29.09 -13.39
CA VAL A 116 -17.25 -30.35 -12.62
C VAL A 116 -18.54 -31.11 -12.90
N ARG A 117 -18.50 -32.44 -12.96
CA ARG A 117 -19.69 -33.31 -12.99
C ARG A 117 -19.46 -34.62 -12.25
N SER A 118 -20.51 -35.31 -11.84
CA SER A 118 -20.41 -36.69 -11.35
C SER A 118 -19.99 -37.64 -12.48
N ALA A 119 -19.08 -38.56 -12.18
CA ALA A 119 -18.67 -39.67 -13.04
C ALA A 119 -19.46 -40.96 -12.76
N ALA A 120 -20.09 -41.08 -11.59
CA ALA A 120 -20.83 -42.26 -11.14
C ALA A 120 -22.32 -42.25 -11.49
N ALA A 121 -22.90 -41.09 -11.83
CA ALA A 121 -24.32 -41.02 -12.15
C ALA A 121 -24.65 -41.76 -13.45
N ASP A 122 -25.75 -42.52 -13.47
CA ASP A 122 -26.35 -43.12 -14.67
C ASP A 122 -27.78 -42.59 -14.88
N PRO A 123 -28.05 -41.80 -15.94
CA PRO A 123 -27.07 -41.30 -16.92
C PRO A 123 -26.11 -40.27 -16.28
N VAL A 124 -24.94 -40.11 -16.88
CA VAL A 124 -23.94 -39.12 -16.43
C VAL A 124 -24.58 -37.73 -16.38
N THR A 125 -24.44 -37.07 -15.23
CA THR A 125 -25.06 -35.77 -14.97
C THR A 125 -24.46 -34.65 -15.83
N GLY A 126 -25.23 -33.60 -16.04
CA GLY A 126 -24.75 -32.36 -16.65
C GLY A 126 -23.57 -31.73 -15.92
N TRP A 127 -22.84 -30.90 -16.65
CA TRP A 127 -21.73 -30.13 -16.09
C TRP A 127 -22.25 -29.00 -15.19
N SER A 128 -21.49 -28.71 -14.14
CA SER A 128 -21.67 -27.50 -13.33
C SER A 128 -21.59 -26.24 -14.18
N GLY A 129 -21.99 -25.12 -13.57
CA GLY A 129 -21.63 -23.81 -14.11
C GLY A 129 -20.12 -23.68 -14.28
N ILE A 130 -19.70 -22.96 -15.33
CA ILE A 130 -18.29 -22.71 -15.60
C ILE A 130 -17.79 -21.63 -14.64
N VAL A 131 -16.72 -21.91 -13.91
CA VAL A 131 -16.03 -20.92 -13.09
C VAL A 131 -14.74 -20.48 -13.77
N SER A 132 -14.44 -19.18 -13.76
CA SER A 132 -13.19 -18.63 -14.31
C SER A 132 -12.25 -18.22 -13.19
N ARG A 133 -10.96 -18.55 -13.32
CA ARG A 133 -9.91 -18.16 -12.37
C ARG A 133 -8.57 -17.94 -13.08
N GLY A 134 -7.94 -16.80 -12.80
CA GLY A 134 -6.55 -16.55 -13.17
C GLY A 134 -5.62 -17.43 -12.35
N TYR A 135 -4.67 -18.09 -13.01
CA TYR A 135 -3.55 -18.74 -12.36
C TYR A 135 -2.32 -17.85 -12.47
N PHE A 136 -1.71 -17.59 -11.32
CA PHE A 136 -0.43 -16.91 -11.17
C PHE A 136 0.39 -17.80 -10.24
N GLU A 137 1.64 -18.07 -10.58
CA GLU A 137 2.55 -18.79 -9.70
C GLU A 137 3.28 -17.77 -8.83
N PRO A 138 3.00 -17.72 -7.51
CA PRO A 138 3.64 -16.75 -6.66
C PRO A 138 5.13 -17.04 -6.56
N THR A 139 5.93 -15.99 -6.58
CA THR A 139 7.40 -16.03 -6.50
C THR A 139 7.93 -15.32 -5.26
N LEU A 140 7.08 -14.61 -4.51
CA LEU A 140 7.39 -13.96 -3.24
C LEU A 140 6.74 -14.74 -2.08
N PRO A 141 7.11 -14.45 -0.82
CA PRO A 141 6.35 -14.93 0.33
C PRO A 141 4.87 -14.55 0.21
N ILE A 142 4.00 -15.49 0.55
CA ILE A 142 2.57 -15.41 0.25
C ILE A 142 1.82 -15.14 1.55
N VAL A 143 1.03 -14.07 1.55
CA VAL A 143 0.06 -13.78 2.60
C VAL A 143 -1.32 -14.25 2.14
N THR A 144 -1.84 -15.30 2.77
CA THR A 144 -3.22 -15.76 2.57
C THR A 144 -4.11 -15.28 3.70
N ILE A 145 -5.21 -14.63 3.37
CA ILE A 145 -6.23 -14.18 4.32
C ILE A 145 -7.57 -14.76 3.92
N ASN A 146 -8.18 -15.54 4.81
CA ASN A 146 -9.52 -16.09 4.64
C ASN A 146 -10.43 -15.51 5.72
N THR A 147 -11.32 -14.59 5.36
CA THR A 147 -12.33 -14.07 6.28
C THR A 147 -13.40 -15.13 6.57
N VAL A 148 -14.00 -15.05 7.75
CA VAL A 148 -15.12 -15.91 8.13
C VAL A 148 -16.22 -15.77 7.07
N ASP A 149 -16.74 -16.90 6.59
CA ASP A 149 -17.74 -16.99 5.51
C ASP A 149 -17.38 -16.24 4.22
N ARG A 150 -16.09 -15.94 4.01
CA ARG A 150 -15.59 -15.11 2.90
C ARG A 150 -16.25 -13.73 2.83
N GLN A 151 -16.58 -13.17 4.00
CA GLN A 151 -17.09 -11.81 4.10
C GLN A 151 -16.17 -10.81 3.38
N ARG A 152 -16.78 -9.89 2.63
CA ARG A 152 -16.06 -8.82 1.93
C ARG A 152 -15.64 -7.74 2.92
N ILE A 153 -14.47 -7.16 2.72
CA ILE A 153 -14.05 -5.94 3.42
C ILE A 153 -14.62 -4.75 2.65
N LEU A 154 -15.60 -4.07 3.25
CA LEU A 154 -16.42 -3.06 2.57
C LEU A 154 -16.06 -1.62 2.94
N ASP A 155 -15.38 -1.42 4.06
CA ASP A 155 -15.06 -0.10 4.56
C ASP A 155 -13.75 -0.11 5.36
N LYS A 156 -13.42 1.07 5.90
CA LYS A 156 -12.21 1.33 6.65
C LYS A 156 -12.42 1.31 8.15
N GLU A 157 -13.63 1.13 8.68
CA GLU A 157 -13.92 1.27 10.11
C GLU A 157 -14.13 -0.09 10.76
N ASN A 158 -14.83 -1.00 10.07
CA ASN A 158 -15.26 -2.27 10.60
C ASN A 158 -14.23 -3.36 10.29
N TYR A 159 -13.73 -3.98 11.35
CA TYR A 159 -12.88 -5.15 11.26
C TYR A 159 -13.71 -6.40 10.93
N VAL A 160 -13.23 -7.17 9.96
CA VAL A 160 -13.77 -8.49 9.59
C VAL A 160 -12.83 -9.57 10.13
N ALA A 161 -13.36 -10.54 10.86
CA ALA A 161 -12.57 -11.65 11.40
C ALA A 161 -12.14 -12.63 10.29
N GLY A 162 -10.98 -13.25 10.46
CA GLY A 162 -10.44 -14.23 9.53
C GLY A 162 -9.23 -15.00 10.05
N GLN A 163 -8.66 -15.82 9.17
CA GLN A 163 -7.39 -16.51 9.35
C GLN A 163 -6.33 -15.87 8.46
N PHE A 164 -5.14 -15.70 9.03
CA PHE A 164 -3.95 -15.23 8.35
C PHE A 164 -2.95 -16.38 8.26
N GLU A 165 -2.33 -16.52 7.10
CA GLU A 165 -1.22 -17.44 6.85
C GLU A 165 -0.13 -16.69 6.07
N LEU A 166 1.11 -16.78 6.55
CA LEU A 166 2.31 -16.38 5.83
C LEU A 166 3.05 -17.65 5.44
N ASP A 167 3.04 -17.96 4.15
CA ASP A 167 3.85 -19.00 3.55
C ASP A 167 5.18 -18.37 3.08
N PRO A 168 6.34 -18.86 3.57
CA PRO A 168 7.65 -18.39 3.13
C PRO A 168 7.89 -18.54 1.63
N ASN A 169 7.18 -19.45 0.96
CA ASN A 169 7.36 -19.75 -0.46
C ASN A 169 8.84 -19.99 -0.81
N SER A 170 9.49 -20.86 -0.04
CA SER A 170 10.93 -21.19 -0.14
C SER A 170 11.92 -20.03 0.14
N HIS A 171 11.48 -18.92 0.73
CA HIS A 171 12.36 -17.85 1.19
C HIS A 171 12.79 -18.07 2.65
N ASP A 172 13.91 -17.47 3.05
CA ASP A 172 14.43 -17.51 4.42
C ASP A 172 13.65 -16.58 5.36
N VAL A 173 12.39 -16.93 5.60
CA VAL A 173 11.49 -16.27 6.54
C VAL A 173 10.66 -17.34 7.26
N ALA A 174 10.29 -17.08 8.52
CA ALA A 174 9.46 -18.02 9.26
C ALA A 174 8.02 -18.04 8.71
N ALA A 175 7.46 -19.25 8.55
CA ALA A 175 6.04 -19.42 8.31
C ALA A 175 5.24 -18.97 9.55
N TYR A 176 4.04 -18.43 9.33
CA TYR A 176 3.15 -18.06 10.42
C TYR A 176 1.71 -18.37 10.07
N SER A 177 0.93 -18.81 11.05
CA SER A 177 -0.52 -18.98 10.91
C SER A 177 -1.21 -18.57 12.21
N GLY A 178 -2.34 -17.87 12.10
CA GLY A 178 -3.13 -17.47 13.24
C GLY A 178 -4.36 -16.65 12.88
N THR A 179 -5.22 -16.42 13.87
CA THR A 179 -6.40 -15.59 13.69
C THR A 179 -6.02 -14.12 13.52
N THR A 180 -6.75 -13.44 12.64
CA THR A 180 -6.59 -12.02 12.36
C THR A 180 -7.95 -11.35 12.23
N GLU A 181 -7.95 -10.04 12.36
CA GLU A 181 -8.99 -9.19 11.82
C GLU A 181 -8.40 -8.31 10.72
N ILE A 182 -9.22 -7.97 9.72
CA ILE A 182 -8.84 -7.15 8.57
C ILE A 182 -9.88 -6.05 8.32
N ARG A 183 -9.42 -4.84 8.04
CA ARG A 183 -10.27 -3.74 7.54
C ARG A 183 -9.58 -2.97 6.42
N GLY A 184 -10.35 -2.20 5.66
CA GLY A 184 -9.79 -1.27 4.68
C GLY A 184 -8.93 -0.19 5.33
N ARG A 185 -8.07 0.46 4.55
CA ARG A 185 -7.35 1.66 5.00
C ARG A 185 -7.12 2.65 3.86
N GLY A 186 -6.49 3.77 4.21
CA GLY A 186 -6.08 4.80 3.27
C GLY A 186 -7.19 5.80 2.96
N ASN A 187 -6.81 6.93 2.40
CA ASN A 187 -7.75 7.95 1.97
C ASN A 187 -8.05 7.72 0.49
N SER A 188 -7.32 8.39 -0.40
CA SER A 188 -7.51 8.28 -1.85
C SER A 188 -7.36 6.84 -2.38
N THR A 189 -6.41 6.07 -1.85
CA THR A 189 -6.15 4.69 -2.27
C THR A 189 -7.31 3.73 -1.97
N TRP A 190 -8.18 4.05 -1.01
CA TRP A 190 -9.36 3.24 -0.73
C TRP A 190 -10.36 3.27 -1.89
N ASN A 191 -10.33 4.30 -2.73
CA ASN A 191 -11.23 4.44 -3.87
C ASN A 191 -10.69 3.77 -5.15
N LEU A 192 -9.48 3.21 -5.12
CA LEU A 192 -8.86 2.49 -6.25
C LEU A 192 -9.26 1.02 -6.27
N ASP A 193 -9.20 0.34 -7.41
CA ASP A 193 -9.62 -1.07 -7.53
C ASP A 193 -8.85 -1.99 -6.57
N LYS A 194 -7.53 -1.81 -6.48
CA LYS A 194 -6.67 -2.57 -5.58
C LYS A 194 -6.60 -1.91 -4.20
N LYS A 195 -7.28 -2.51 -3.23
CA LYS A 195 -7.45 -1.93 -1.88
C LYS A 195 -6.26 -2.22 -0.97
N PRO A 196 -5.79 -1.25 -0.17
CA PRO A 196 -4.88 -1.49 0.94
C PRO A 196 -5.64 -1.87 2.22
N TYR A 197 -4.97 -2.60 3.11
CA TYR A 197 -5.59 -3.14 4.33
C TYR A 197 -4.78 -2.87 5.60
N ARG A 198 -5.49 -2.84 6.74
CA ARG A 198 -4.92 -2.98 8.08
C ARG A 198 -5.26 -4.37 8.62
N LEU A 199 -4.28 -5.00 9.26
CA LEU A 199 -4.40 -6.31 9.90
C LEU A 199 -4.22 -6.16 11.41
N ARG A 200 -4.97 -6.94 12.18
CA ARG A 200 -4.80 -7.11 13.63
C ARG A 200 -4.76 -8.59 13.96
N LEU A 201 -3.57 -9.13 14.25
CA LEU A 201 -3.40 -10.50 14.71
C LEU A 201 -3.93 -10.66 16.15
N ALA A 202 -4.50 -11.83 16.46
CA ALA A 202 -4.99 -12.11 17.80
C ALA A 202 -3.87 -12.29 18.85
N THR A 203 -2.65 -12.58 18.42
CA THR A 203 -1.44 -12.66 19.26
C THR A 203 -0.32 -11.89 18.59
N LYS A 204 0.57 -11.28 19.37
CA LYS A 204 1.78 -10.62 18.83
C LYS A 204 2.66 -11.68 18.18
N ALA A 205 3.09 -11.46 16.94
CA ALA A 205 4.00 -12.36 16.25
C ALA A 205 4.99 -11.55 15.39
N PRO A 206 6.26 -11.97 15.26
CA PRO A 206 7.16 -11.40 14.27
C PRO A 206 6.77 -11.88 12.87
N LEU A 207 6.80 -11.00 11.87
CA LEU A 207 6.54 -11.36 10.48
C LEU A 207 7.70 -10.90 9.60
N MET A 208 8.18 -11.76 8.70
CA MET A 208 9.17 -11.39 7.68
C MET A 208 10.44 -10.72 8.24
N GLY A 209 10.91 -11.16 9.41
CA GLY A 209 12.08 -10.60 10.11
C GLY A 209 11.82 -9.28 10.85
N MET A 210 10.58 -8.79 10.89
CA MET A 210 10.19 -7.61 11.67
C MET A 210 9.81 -8.01 13.11
N PRO A 211 10.04 -7.15 14.11
CA PRO A 211 9.70 -7.39 15.51
C PRO A 211 8.23 -7.73 15.76
N SER A 212 7.99 -8.44 16.85
CA SER A 212 6.68 -8.97 17.20
C SER A 212 5.65 -7.87 17.48
N ASP A 213 4.53 -7.90 16.76
CA ASP A 213 3.40 -7.00 16.98
C ASP A 213 2.08 -7.63 16.51
N ARG A 214 0.94 -6.99 16.85
CA ARG A 214 -0.40 -7.40 16.39
C ARG A 214 -0.81 -6.64 15.14
N HIS A 215 -0.34 -5.41 14.95
CA HIS A 215 -0.85 -4.47 13.96
C HIS A 215 0.07 -4.38 12.76
N TRP A 216 -0.42 -4.82 11.61
CA TRP A 216 0.31 -4.84 10.36
C TRP A 216 -0.48 -4.11 9.27
N VAL A 217 0.19 -3.75 8.19
CA VAL A 217 -0.44 -3.13 7.03
C VAL A 217 -0.11 -3.90 5.76
N LEU A 218 -1.06 -3.93 4.84
CA LEU A 218 -0.84 -4.32 3.46
C LEU A 218 -1.02 -3.08 2.60
N LEU A 219 0.09 -2.49 2.15
CA LEU A 219 0.05 -1.35 1.24
C LEU A 219 -0.02 -1.87 -0.19
N ALA A 220 -1.08 -1.49 -0.89
CA ALA A 220 -1.32 -1.90 -2.28
C ALA A 220 -0.37 -1.23 -3.28
N ASN A 221 0.24 -0.10 -2.90
CA ASN A 221 1.02 0.78 -3.79
C ASN A 221 0.27 1.04 -5.11
N ALA A 222 -1.04 1.26 -5.04
CA ALA A 222 -1.88 1.29 -6.24
C ALA A 222 -1.61 2.49 -7.16
N TYR A 223 -1.00 3.58 -6.65
CA TYR A 223 -0.49 4.67 -7.47
C TYR A 223 0.93 4.42 -7.99
N ASP A 224 1.68 3.51 -7.37
CA ASP A 224 3.09 3.23 -7.65
C ASP A 224 3.24 1.95 -8.50
N ASN A 225 3.31 2.13 -9.81
CA ASN A 225 3.50 1.04 -10.75
C ASN A 225 4.88 0.35 -10.63
N SER A 226 5.87 0.96 -9.96
CA SER A 226 7.17 0.30 -9.73
C SER A 226 7.20 -0.52 -8.45
N GLN A 227 6.23 -0.34 -7.54
CA GLN A 227 6.12 -1.02 -6.24
C GLN A 227 7.29 -0.78 -5.28
N ILE A 228 8.21 0.13 -5.59
CA ILE A 228 9.47 0.31 -4.85
C ILE A 228 9.66 1.70 -4.25
N ARG A 229 8.79 2.69 -4.53
CA ARG A 229 9.03 4.08 -4.10
C ARG A 229 9.02 4.24 -2.59
N ASN A 230 8.01 3.68 -1.93
CA ASN A 230 7.97 3.60 -0.46
C ASN A 230 9.21 2.89 0.11
N VAL A 231 9.59 1.75 -0.48
CA VAL A 231 10.75 0.97 -0.01
C VAL A 231 12.05 1.77 -0.15
N ALA A 232 12.25 2.44 -1.28
CA ALA A 232 13.43 3.26 -1.53
C ALA A 232 13.50 4.46 -0.58
N ALA A 233 12.40 5.18 -0.39
CA ALA A 233 12.35 6.31 0.52
C ALA A 233 12.62 5.89 1.98
N PHE A 234 12.09 4.74 2.40
CA PHE A 234 12.27 4.25 3.76
C PHE A 234 13.68 3.68 3.96
N ALA A 235 14.26 3.04 2.93
CA ALA A 235 15.67 2.66 2.96
C ALA A 235 16.56 3.90 3.12
N LEU A 236 16.33 4.97 2.35
CA LEU A 236 17.05 6.24 2.51
C LEU A 236 16.88 6.82 3.91
N ALA A 237 15.67 6.80 4.47
CA ALA A 237 15.43 7.25 5.83
C ALA A 237 16.22 6.45 6.88
N GLY A 238 16.38 5.14 6.67
CA GLY A 238 17.17 4.26 7.55
C GLY A 238 18.66 4.57 7.57
N GLU A 239 19.18 5.30 6.58
CA GLU A 239 20.57 5.78 6.54
C GLU A 239 20.74 7.17 7.21
N THR A 240 19.65 7.75 7.73
CA THR A 240 19.66 9.05 8.40
C THR A 240 19.57 8.90 9.93
N GLY A 241 19.52 10.03 10.63
CA GLY A 241 19.28 10.10 12.07
C GLY A 241 17.80 10.28 12.42
N LEU A 242 16.88 10.11 11.46
CA LEU A 242 15.46 9.99 11.80
C LEU A 242 15.26 8.83 12.75
N GLY A 243 14.20 8.92 13.57
CA GLY A 243 13.82 7.89 14.53
C GLY A 243 13.41 6.59 13.84
N TRP A 244 12.50 5.84 14.46
CA TRP A 244 12.05 4.58 13.88
C TRP A 244 11.55 4.74 12.44
N VAL A 245 12.07 3.90 11.54
CA VAL A 245 11.63 3.80 10.16
C VAL A 245 10.86 2.50 9.98
N PRO A 246 9.61 2.54 9.47
CA PRO A 246 8.84 1.32 9.25
C PRO A 246 9.55 0.38 8.29
N ARG A 247 9.58 -0.91 8.63
CA ARG A 247 10.08 -1.93 7.71
C ARG A 247 8.96 -2.37 6.77
N LEU A 248 9.31 -2.52 5.50
CA LEU A 248 8.42 -2.93 4.42
C LEU A 248 9.03 -4.14 3.71
N ARG A 249 8.20 -5.13 3.39
CA ARG A 249 8.57 -6.35 2.66
C ARG A 249 7.53 -6.67 1.60
N HIS A 250 7.97 -6.93 0.38
CA HIS A 250 7.06 -7.38 -0.68
C HIS A 250 6.51 -8.77 -0.35
N VAL A 251 5.20 -8.92 -0.55
CA VAL A 251 4.48 -10.19 -0.42
C VAL A 251 3.46 -10.29 -1.55
N GLU A 252 3.03 -11.49 -1.87
CA GLU A 252 1.87 -11.72 -2.73
C GLU A 252 0.65 -12.04 -1.87
N VAL A 253 -0.48 -11.39 -2.14
CA VAL A 253 -1.68 -11.52 -1.30
C VAL A 253 -2.74 -12.39 -1.99
N ILE A 254 -3.25 -13.36 -1.25
CA ILE A 254 -4.44 -14.15 -1.60
C ILE A 254 -5.53 -13.86 -0.57
N LEU A 255 -6.58 -13.15 -0.97
CA LEU A 255 -7.71 -12.80 -0.11
C LEU A 255 -8.95 -13.61 -0.51
N ASN A 256 -9.48 -14.43 0.41
CA ASN A 256 -10.62 -15.31 0.17
C ASN A 256 -10.45 -16.19 -1.09
N GLY A 257 -9.23 -16.67 -1.31
CA GLY A 257 -8.85 -17.50 -2.46
C GLY A 257 -8.71 -16.74 -3.79
N ARG A 258 -8.81 -15.40 -3.79
CA ARG A 258 -8.52 -14.55 -4.94
C ARG A 258 -7.12 -13.96 -4.80
N TYR A 259 -6.33 -14.05 -5.87
CA TYR A 259 -5.05 -13.37 -5.95
C TYR A 259 -5.26 -11.87 -6.11
N GLU A 260 -4.75 -11.09 -5.17
CA GLU A 260 -4.85 -9.62 -5.14
C GLU A 260 -3.56 -8.95 -5.64
N GLY A 261 -2.54 -9.73 -5.99
CA GLY A 261 -1.26 -9.24 -6.51
C GLY A 261 -0.22 -8.96 -5.42
N VAL A 262 0.82 -8.23 -5.81
CA VAL A 262 1.94 -7.83 -4.94
C VAL A 262 1.53 -6.69 -3.99
N TYR A 263 1.89 -6.79 -2.73
CA TYR A 263 1.70 -5.77 -1.70
C TYR A 263 3.02 -5.53 -0.96
N LEU A 264 3.11 -4.41 -0.24
CA LEU A 264 4.07 -4.28 0.85
C LEU A 264 3.39 -4.67 2.17
N LEU A 265 3.85 -5.76 2.79
CA LEU A 265 3.59 -6.05 4.19
C LEU A 265 4.51 -5.17 5.03
N GLY A 266 3.92 -4.40 5.95
CA GLY A 266 4.65 -3.44 6.73
C GLY A 266 4.16 -3.31 8.16
N GLU A 267 5.01 -2.70 8.98
CA GLU A 267 4.67 -2.30 10.34
C GLU A 267 3.67 -1.14 10.34
N HIS A 268 2.62 -1.25 11.13
CA HIS A 268 1.69 -0.13 11.31
C HIS A 268 2.31 0.92 12.24
N VAL A 269 2.30 2.20 11.85
CA VAL A 269 2.72 3.30 12.73
C VAL A 269 1.93 3.24 14.05
N ARG A 270 2.66 3.07 15.16
CA ARG A 270 2.13 3.01 16.53
C ARG A 270 3.23 3.40 17.51
N VAL A 271 2.85 4.03 18.62
CA VAL A 271 3.72 4.18 19.79
C VAL A 271 3.97 2.81 20.41
N SER A 272 5.24 2.38 20.40
CA SER A 272 5.71 1.15 21.05
C SER A 272 7.24 1.04 20.95
N PRO A 273 7.91 0.26 21.82
CA PRO A 273 9.38 0.18 21.86
C PRO A 273 10.08 -0.29 20.58
N ASN A 274 9.40 -1.06 19.73
CA ASN A 274 9.98 -1.54 18.46
C ASN A 274 9.49 -0.72 17.25
N ARG A 275 8.77 0.37 17.50
CA ARG A 275 8.20 1.28 16.49
C ARG A 275 8.49 2.73 16.88
N VAL A 276 7.48 3.60 16.89
CA VAL A 276 7.64 4.97 17.39
C VAL A 276 7.91 4.87 18.89
N ASP A 277 9.20 4.83 19.23
CA ASP A 277 9.69 4.65 20.59
C ASP A 277 9.70 6.01 21.27
N ILE A 278 8.53 6.34 21.82
CA ILE A 278 8.28 7.46 22.71
C ILE A 278 7.41 6.94 23.86
N ASP A 279 7.37 7.69 24.95
CA ASP A 279 6.51 7.38 26.08
C ASP A 279 5.03 7.21 25.66
N GLU A 280 4.36 6.16 26.13
CA GLU A 280 2.92 6.02 25.93
C GLU A 280 2.16 6.89 26.95
N MET A 281 1.13 7.61 26.49
CA MET A 281 0.26 8.43 27.34
C MET A 281 -1.09 7.77 27.57
N GLY A 282 -1.53 7.78 28.83
CA GLY A 282 -2.89 7.47 29.21
C GLY A 282 -3.79 8.72 29.25
N PRO A 283 -5.14 8.55 29.29
CA PRO A 283 -6.08 9.67 29.42
C PRO A 283 -5.93 10.53 30.69
N ALA A 284 -5.22 10.03 31.72
CA ALA A 284 -4.98 10.75 32.97
C ALA A 284 -3.67 11.56 32.99
N ASP A 285 -2.85 11.45 31.93
CA ASP A 285 -1.58 12.18 31.80
C ASP A 285 -1.85 13.60 31.31
N ILE A 286 -2.52 14.40 32.15
CA ILE A 286 -3.06 15.73 31.82
C ILE A 286 -2.38 16.88 32.56
N SER A 287 -1.33 16.62 33.34
CA SER A 287 -0.59 17.66 34.06
C SER A 287 0.84 17.21 34.40
N GLY A 288 1.68 18.16 34.83
CA GLY A 288 3.06 17.90 35.24
C GLY A 288 3.91 17.31 34.12
N GLU A 289 4.92 16.53 34.49
CA GLU A 289 5.82 15.84 33.54
C GLU A 289 5.08 14.86 32.62
N ALA A 290 4.04 14.19 33.13
CA ALA A 290 3.28 13.20 32.39
C ALA A 290 2.66 13.78 31.09
N LEU A 291 2.26 15.06 31.12
CA LEU A 291 1.72 15.81 29.98
C LEU A 291 2.77 16.19 28.92
N THR A 292 4.08 16.08 29.21
CA THR A 292 5.11 16.73 28.37
C THR A 292 5.64 15.90 27.21
N GLY A 293 5.13 14.69 27.01
CA GLY A 293 5.63 13.77 25.99
C GLY A 293 4.82 12.49 25.87
N GLY A 294 5.02 11.84 24.73
CA GLY A 294 4.20 10.75 24.20
C GLY A 294 3.26 11.16 23.08
N TYR A 295 3.58 12.24 22.38
CA TYR A 295 2.80 12.72 21.25
C TYR A 295 3.36 12.22 19.93
N ASN A 296 2.49 11.60 19.14
CA ASN A 296 2.71 11.32 17.73
C ASN A 296 1.74 12.19 16.94
N LEU A 297 2.27 13.16 16.21
CA LEU A 297 1.51 14.17 15.49
C LEU A 297 1.71 13.99 13.98
N GLU A 298 0.71 14.36 13.19
CA GLU A 298 0.77 14.28 11.73
C GLU A 298 0.36 15.62 11.13
N LEU A 299 1.19 16.20 10.27
CA LEU A 299 0.71 17.25 9.37
C LEU A 299 -0.21 16.57 8.35
N ASP A 300 -1.49 16.93 8.32
CA ASP A 300 -2.45 16.43 7.33
C ASP A 300 -3.46 17.48 6.91
N THR A 301 -3.39 17.90 5.65
CA THR A 301 -4.37 18.79 5.01
C THR A 301 -5.82 18.31 5.07
N ARG A 302 -6.06 17.03 5.39
CA ARG A 302 -7.40 16.45 5.54
C ARG A 302 -7.97 16.51 6.95
N LEU A 303 -7.31 17.20 7.88
CA LEU A 303 -7.76 17.39 9.27
C LEU A 303 -9.29 17.57 9.38
N GLU A 304 -9.85 18.59 8.75
CA GLU A 304 -11.29 18.87 8.82
C GLU A 304 -12.11 17.94 7.93
N GLN A 305 -11.61 17.60 6.73
CA GLN A 305 -12.32 16.72 5.79
C GLN A 305 -12.65 15.37 6.42
N ASN A 306 -11.71 14.83 7.20
CA ASN A 306 -11.84 13.54 7.85
C ASN A 306 -12.38 13.64 9.29
N HIS A 307 -12.66 14.84 9.80
CA HIS A 307 -13.03 15.06 11.20
C HIS A 307 -12.00 14.48 12.19
N GLU A 308 -10.71 14.60 11.85
CA GLU A 308 -9.63 14.07 12.67
C GLU A 308 -9.44 14.93 13.94
N PRO A 309 -9.07 14.33 15.09
CA PRO A 309 -8.74 15.09 16.28
C PRO A 309 -7.45 15.88 16.05
N GLY A 310 -7.51 17.20 16.20
CA GLY A 310 -6.34 18.03 15.94
C GLY A 310 -6.62 19.52 16.01
N PHE A 311 -5.68 20.30 15.49
CA PHE A 311 -5.73 21.77 15.49
C PHE A 311 -4.98 22.34 14.29
N ARG A 312 -5.21 23.63 14.01
CA ARG A 312 -4.32 24.41 13.15
C ARG A 312 -3.40 25.27 14.00
N THR A 313 -2.14 25.35 13.60
CA THR A 313 -1.15 26.22 14.25
C THR A 313 -1.52 27.69 14.06
N ALA A 314 -1.18 28.53 15.04
CA ALA A 314 -1.63 29.92 15.08
C ALA A 314 -0.97 30.80 14.01
N THR A 315 0.30 30.53 13.68
CA THR A 315 1.11 31.44 12.86
C THR A 315 1.06 31.09 11.37
N TYR A 316 1.29 29.82 11.02
CA TYR A 316 1.31 29.39 9.63
C TYR A 316 0.07 28.58 9.21
N ASN A 317 -0.90 28.41 10.12
CA ASN A 317 -2.16 27.71 9.84
C ASN A 317 -1.97 26.26 9.35
N VAL A 318 -0.90 25.61 9.80
CA VAL A 318 -0.55 24.23 9.47
C VAL A 318 -1.53 23.29 10.18
N PRO A 319 -2.21 22.40 9.44
CA PRO A 319 -3.14 21.44 10.05
C PRO A 319 -2.36 20.28 10.68
N ILE A 320 -2.57 20.07 11.97
CA ILE A 320 -1.95 19.03 12.77
C ILE A 320 -3.02 18.09 13.31
N VAL A 321 -2.91 16.80 12.99
CA VAL A 321 -3.68 15.72 13.60
C VAL A 321 -2.89 15.15 14.78
N VAL A 322 -3.56 14.89 15.90
CA VAL A 322 -3.00 14.19 17.05
C VAL A 322 -3.31 12.71 16.90
N LYS A 323 -2.30 11.88 16.56
CA LYS A 323 -2.46 10.43 16.37
C LYS A 323 -2.32 9.65 17.66
N ASP A 324 -1.46 10.12 18.55
CA ASP A 324 -1.33 9.61 19.91
C ASP A 324 -1.09 10.81 20.84
N PRO A 325 -1.73 10.86 22.03
CA PRO A 325 -2.73 9.91 22.53
C PRO A 325 -4.06 9.93 21.74
N ASP A 326 -4.73 8.78 21.63
CA ASP A 326 -6.02 8.62 20.96
C ASP A 326 -7.03 7.87 21.86
N PRO A 327 -8.14 8.51 22.29
CA PRO A 327 -8.44 9.92 22.09
C PRO A 327 -7.57 10.82 22.99
N ALA A 328 -7.22 12.01 22.51
CA ALA A 328 -6.51 13.01 23.30
C ALA A 328 -7.47 13.74 24.26
N ALA A 329 -7.05 13.92 25.52
CA ALA A 329 -7.72 14.80 26.47
C ALA A 329 -7.55 16.29 26.07
N PRO A 330 -8.45 17.20 26.50
CA PRO A 330 -8.34 18.62 26.19
C PRO A 330 -6.98 19.25 26.57
N GLU A 331 -6.43 18.88 27.72
CA GLU A 331 -5.12 19.33 28.20
C GLU A 331 -3.99 18.85 27.29
N GLN A 332 -4.08 17.61 26.81
CA GLN A 332 -3.11 17.01 25.89
C GLN A 332 -3.15 17.69 24.52
N MET A 333 -4.34 17.96 24.00
CA MET A 333 -4.56 18.72 22.76
C MET A 333 -3.99 20.14 22.88
N ASN A 334 -4.28 20.83 23.99
CA ASN A 334 -3.80 22.19 24.25
C ASN A 334 -2.27 22.23 24.39
N TYR A 335 -1.66 21.23 25.04
CA TYR A 335 -0.20 21.13 25.15
C TYR A 335 0.45 20.95 23.79
N ALA A 336 -0.02 19.99 22.98
CA ALA A 336 0.50 19.77 21.63
C ALA A 336 0.37 21.02 20.76
N LYS A 337 -0.76 21.73 20.86
CA LYS A 337 -0.97 23.01 20.17
C LYS A 337 0.01 24.08 20.60
N ALA A 338 0.14 24.30 21.91
CA ALA A 338 1.03 25.32 22.46
C ALA A 338 2.50 25.08 22.06
N LEU A 339 2.91 23.81 21.98
CA LEU A 339 4.26 23.43 21.58
C LEU A 339 4.55 23.81 20.11
N LEU A 340 3.64 23.49 19.18
CA LEU A 340 3.77 23.85 17.77
C LEU A 340 3.63 25.36 17.56
N ASP A 341 2.69 26.01 18.26
CA ASP A 341 2.52 27.47 18.20
C ASP A 341 3.80 28.20 18.67
N ALA A 342 4.47 27.71 19.72
CA ALA A 342 5.73 28.29 20.21
C ALA A 342 6.86 28.13 19.19
N PHE A 343 6.99 26.94 18.57
CA PHE A 343 7.94 26.72 17.49
C PHE A 343 7.71 27.68 16.32
N GLU A 344 6.47 27.80 15.85
CA GLU A 344 6.16 28.66 14.72
C GLU A 344 6.33 30.15 15.05
N ALA A 345 5.98 30.57 16.27
CA ALA A 345 6.19 31.94 16.72
C ALA A 345 7.68 32.30 16.73
N ALA A 346 8.54 31.41 17.24
CA ALA A 346 9.99 31.60 17.21
C ALA A 346 10.53 31.65 15.77
N LEU A 347 10.04 30.78 14.88
CA LEU A 347 10.42 30.74 13.46
C LEU A 347 10.00 31.98 12.68
N ALA A 348 8.82 32.53 13.00
CA ALA A 348 8.30 33.74 12.37
C ALA A 348 8.92 35.04 12.91
N SER A 349 9.54 34.99 14.09
CA SER A 349 10.10 36.18 14.75
C SER A 349 11.26 36.82 13.98
N GLU A 350 11.60 38.06 14.34
CA GLU A 350 12.82 38.73 13.85
C GLU A 350 14.10 38.06 14.37
N GLN A 351 14.03 37.38 15.52
CA GLN A 351 15.13 36.67 16.17
C GLN A 351 15.18 35.18 15.78
N PHE A 352 14.51 34.77 14.70
CA PHE A 352 14.43 33.34 14.33
C PHE A 352 15.79 32.68 14.12
N THR A 353 16.82 33.45 13.73
CA THR A 353 18.19 32.98 13.55
C THR A 353 19.01 33.00 14.85
N ASP A 354 18.46 33.39 15.99
CA ASP A 354 19.16 33.31 17.27
C ASP A 354 19.23 31.83 17.74
N PRO A 355 20.38 31.34 18.21
CA PRO A 355 20.52 29.93 18.62
C PRO A 355 19.80 29.59 19.93
N VAL A 356 19.47 30.58 20.76
CA VAL A 356 18.83 30.42 22.07
C VAL A 356 17.35 30.82 22.03
N LEU A 357 17.03 31.90 21.32
CA LEU A 357 15.67 32.46 21.25
C LEU A 357 14.91 32.06 19.98
N GLY A 358 15.62 31.60 18.95
CA GLY A 358 15.04 31.23 17.67
C GLY A 358 14.45 29.82 17.64
N TYR A 359 14.00 29.39 16.46
CA TYR A 359 13.30 28.11 16.27
C TYR A 359 14.10 26.88 16.72
N ARG A 360 15.43 26.99 16.74
CA ARG A 360 16.37 25.90 17.08
C ARG A 360 16.26 25.43 18.53
N ALA A 361 15.72 26.26 19.41
CA ALA A 361 15.44 25.88 20.80
C ALA A 361 14.19 24.97 20.93
N HIS A 362 13.32 24.94 19.91
CA HIS A 362 12.00 24.32 19.99
C HIS A 362 11.87 23.00 19.23
N ILE A 363 12.79 22.70 18.31
CA ILE A 363 12.76 21.51 17.47
C ILE A 363 14.17 20.93 17.33
N ASP A 364 14.26 19.61 17.27
CA ASP A 364 15.45 18.90 16.82
C ASP A 364 15.66 19.19 15.33
N VAL A 365 16.54 20.15 15.06
CA VAL A 365 16.83 20.59 13.69
C VAL A 365 17.54 19.52 12.87
N ALA A 366 18.26 18.58 13.49
CA ALA A 366 18.90 17.50 12.75
C ALA A 366 17.85 16.57 12.14
N SER A 367 16.83 16.20 12.92
CA SER A 367 15.69 15.40 12.41
C SER A 367 14.94 16.12 11.29
N TRP A 368 14.76 17.45 11.40
CA TRP A 368 14.11 18.24 10.36
C TRP A 368 14.93 18.25 9.07
N ILE A 369 16.25 18.45 9.16
CA ILE A 369 17.13 18.42 7.98
C ILE A 369 17.11 17.05 7.31
N ASP A 370 17.12 15.97 8.09
CA ASP A 370 17.07 14.60 7.55
C ASP A 370 15.76 14.35 6.80
N TYR A 371 14.62 14.70 7.38
CA TYR A 371 13.33 14.62 6.69
C TYR A 371 13.29 15.49 5.43
N TYR A 372 13.79 16.73 5.51
CA TYR A 372 13.84 17.65 4.39
C TYR A 372 14.66 17.08 3.22
N LEU A 373 15.84 16.52 3.49
CA LEU A 373 16.69 15.91 2.48
C LEU A 373 16.02 14.68 1.84
N ILE A 374 15.35 13.83 2.63
CA ILE A 374 14.61 12.68 2.08
C ILE A 374 13.48 13.16 1.17
N ALA A 375 12.71 14.16 1.60
CA ALA A 375 11.63 14.75 0.81
C ALA A 375 12.14 15.34 -0.51
N GLU A 376 13.30 15.99 -0.49
CA GLU A 376 13.90 16.61 -1.69
C GLU A 376 14.51 15.60 -2.65
N VAL A 377 15.29 14.63 -2.15
CA VAL A 377 15.90 13.57 -2.97
C VAL A 377 14.82 12.71 -3.62
N THR A 378 13.77 12.39 -2.87
CA THR A 378 12.65 11.62 -3.41
C THR A 378 11.68 12.48 -4.21
N ARG A 379 11.75 13.81 -4.10
CA ARG A 379 10.77 14.76 -4.67
C ARG A 379 9.34 14.42 -4.25
N GLN A 380 9.16 14.10 -2.97
CA GLN A 380 7.86 13.75 -2.42
C GLN A 380 6.88 14.93 -2.53
N GLN A 381 5.79 14.73 -3.26
CA GLN A 381 4.91 15.83 -3.66
C GLN A 381 4.07 16.43 -2.52
N ASP A 382 3.84 15.65 -1.46
CA ASP A 382 2.95 15.99 -0.34
C ASP A 382 3.76 16.24 0.96
N ALA A 383 5.09 16.34 0.85
CA ALA A 383 5.97 16.56 1.99
C ALA A 383 5.58 17.84 2.73
N PHE A 384 5.52 17.78 4.06
CA PHE A 384 5.08 18.85 4.96
C PHE A 384 3.60 19.26 4.81
N GLN A 385 2.78 18.51 4.06
CA GLN A 385 1.35 18.79 3.90
C GLN A 385 0.49 17.65 4.42
N SER A 386 0.83 16.41 4.07
CA SER A 386 0.17 15.19 4.53
C SER A 386 1.21 14.11 4.82
N SER A 387 0.85 13.10 5.63
CA SER A 387 1.70 11.94 5.92
C SER A 387 3.10 12.31 6.46
N THR A 388 3.24 13.49 7.07
CA THR A 388 4.49 13.99 7.65
C THR A 388 4.35 13.97 9.17
N PHE A 389 5.16 13.17 9.85
CA PHE A 389 5.01 12.93 11.27
C PHE A 389 5.99 13.75 12.11
N LEU A 390 5.53 14.18 13.28
CA LEU A 390 6.34 14.75 14.35
C LEU A 390 6.17 13.90 15.61
N ASN A 391 7.23 13.74 16.39
CA ASN A 391 7.18 13.06 17.67
C ASN A 391 7.68 13.98 18.79
N LYS A 392 7.06 13.90 19.96
CA LYS A 392 7.53 14.57 21.18
C LYS A 392 7.57 13.56 22.31
N ASP A 393 8.76 13.14 22.69
CA ASP A 393 8.98 12.32 23.87
C ASP A 393 9.21 13.18 25.13
N ARG A 394 9.05 12.61 26.33
CA ARG A 394 9.29 13.36 27.57
C ARG A 394 10.76 13.72 27.70
N GLY A 395 11.03 14.97 28.11
CA GLY A 395 12.40 15.48 28.20
C GLY A 395 13.11 15.76 26.86
N GLU A 396 12.59 15.29 25.73
CA GLU A 396 13.18 15.54 24.40
C GLU A 396 12.55 16.75 23.70
N GLN A 397 13.24 17.29 22.68
CA GLN A 397 12.65 18.29 21.78
C GLN A 397 11.61 17.64 20.85
N LEU A 398 10.74 18.47 20.26
CA LEU A 398 9.95 18.03 19.11
C LEU A 398 10.89 17.60 17.99
N ARG A 399 10.60 16.51 17.31
CA ARG A 399 11.41 16.03 16.19
C ARG A 399 10.53 15.61 15.02
N PHE A 400 11.09 15.63 13.82
CA PHE A 400 10.50 14.91 12.70
C PHE A 400 10.61 13.41 12.97
N GLY A 401 9.46 12.75 12.86
CA GLY A 401 9.30 11.33 13.13
C GLY A 401 9.56 10.48 11.90
N GLN A 402 8.92 9.31 11.88
CA GLN A 402 8.99 8.35 10.80
C GLN A 402 8.54 8.93 9.44
N VAL A 403 9.16 8.42 8.37
CA VAL A 403 8.65 8.59 7.01
C VAL A 403 7.39 7.75 6.78
N TRP A 404 6.46 8.27 5.99
CA TRP A 404 5.25 7.57 5.59
C TRP A 404 4.74 8.05 4.21
N ASP A 405 4.13 7.16 3.43
CA ASP A 405 3.36 7.48 2.20
C ASP A 405 4.15 8.14 1.04
N PHE A 406 5.31 7.58 0.69
CA PHE A 406 6.19 8.06 -0.38
C PHE A 406 5.92 7.42 -1.76
N ASP A 407 4.72 6.89 -2.01
CA ASP A 407 4.38 6.30 -3.31
C ASP A 407 4.21 7.36 -4.43
N LEU A 408 3.86 8.59 -4.06
CA LEU A 408 3.75 9.76 -4.96
C LEU A 408 5.06 10.57 -5.01
N SER A 409 6.16 9.86 -5.19
CA SER A 409 7.52 10.42 -5.27
C SER A 409 8.26 9.92 -6.51
N ALA A 410 9.52 10.30 -6.68
CA ALA A 410 10.44 9.83 -7.73
C ALA A 410 9.79 9.88 -9.14
N GLY A 411 9.28 11.07 -9.49
CA GLY A 411 8.65 11.35 -10.78
C GLY A 411 7.21 10.84 -10.95
N ARG A 412 6.60 10.29 -9.90
CA ARG A 412 5.16 9.98 -9.86
C ARG A 412 4.42 11.08 -9.10
N GLU A 413 3.37 11.62 -9.70
CA GLU A 413 2.51 12.63 -9.05
C GLU A 413 1.03 12.23 -9.18
N ALA A 414 0.21 12.62 -8.20
CA ALA A 414 -1.24 12.44 -8.25
C ALA A 414 -1.92 13.42 -9.20
N THR A 415 -1.37 14.62 -9.30
CA THR A 415 -1.80 15.68 -10.21
C THR A 415 -0.56 16.17 -10.96
N VAL A 416 -0.65 16.33 -12.29
CA VAL A 416 0.46 16.82 -13.12
C VAL A 416 0.69 18.30 -12.78
N THR A 417 1.37 18.56 -11.66
CA THR A 417 1.59 19.91 -11.13
C THR A 417 3.04 20.33 -11.34
N SER A 418 3.98 19.38 -11.40
CA SER A 418 5.38 19.69 -11.70
C SER A 418 5.77 19.51 -13.16
N ASN A 419 4.87 19.11 -14.08
CA ASN A 419 5.22 18.84 -15.49
C ASN A 419 6.44 17.90 -15.68
N GLY A 420 6.76 17.04 -14.70
CA GLY A 420 7.97 16.20 -14.78
C GLY A 420 9.27 16.98 -14.60
N LEU A 421 9.29 18.02 -13.76
CA LEU A 421 10.51 18.73 -13.37
C LEU A 421 11.53 17.73 -12.81
N THR A 422 12.68 17.64 -13.48
CA THR A 422 13.83 16.80 -13.09
C THR A 422 14.93 17.60 -12.36
N SER A 423 14.69 18.89 -12.11
CA SER A 423 15.61 19.80 -11.43
C SER A 423 14.85 20.74 -10.49
N GLY A 424 15.57 21.53 -9.70
CA GLY A 424 15.01 22.43 -8.69
C GLY A 424 14.67 21.72 -7.37
N TRP A 425 14.21 22.52 -6.41
CA TRP A 425 13.87 22.10 -5.04
C TRP A 425 12.36 21.91 -4.93
N THR A 426 11.92 20.69 -4.66
CA THR A 426 10.50 20.31 -4.64
C THR A 426 9.73 21.06 -3.56
N VAL A 427 10.27 21.13 -2.33
CA VAL A 427 9.55 21.73 -1.19
C VAL A 427 9.51 23.25 -1.33
N LEU A 428 10.61 23.87 -1.75
CA LEU A 428 10.73 25.31 -1.91
C LEU A 428 10.00 25.82 -3.16
N ASP A 429 10.30 25.26 -4.34
CA ASP A 429 9.78 25.78 -5.62
C ASP A 429 8.26 25.58 -5.71
N ARG A 430 7.71 24.58 -5.01
CA ARG A 430 6.25 24.36 -4.90
C ARG A 430 5.63 24.94 -3.64
N ASN A 431 6.42 25.62 -2.80
CA ASN A 431 5.97 26.23 -1.55
C ASN A 431 5.16 25.26 -0.66
N LEU A 432 5.66 24.03 -0.50
CA LEU A 432 4.95 22.99 0.26
C LEU A 432 4.99 23.23 1.77
N SER A 433 6.02 23.94 2.25
CA SER A 433 6.23 24.18 3.68
C SER A 433 6.57 25.64 3.98
N PRO A 434 5.70 26.38 4.71
CA PRO A 434 6.06 27.71 5.20
C PRO A 434 7.24 27.66 6.18
N TRP A 435 7.42 26.54 6.89
CA TRP A 435 8.54 26.36 7.81
C TRP A 435 9.86 26.32 7.06
N VAL A 436 9.96 25.53 5.99
CA VAL A 436 11.18 25.46 5.17
C VAL A 436 11.41 26.80 4.46
N ALA A 437 10.37 27.42 3.91
CA ALA A 437 10.49 28.74 3.25
C ALA A 437 11.07 29.83 4.17
N ARG A 438 10.80 29.75 5.48
CA ARG A 438 11.39 30.64 6.48
C ARG A 438 12.79 30.18 6.91
N ALA A 439 12.99 28.89 7.20
CA ALA A 439 14.26 28.38 7.69
C ALA A 439 15.41 28.56 6.69
N VAL A 440 15.18 28.46 5.38
CA VAL A 440 16.24 28.67 4.37
C VAL A 440 16.75 30.11 4.29
N GLN A 441 16.09 31.06 4.96
CA GLN A 441 16.57 32.43 5.12
C GLN A 441 17.63 32.54 6.23
N ASP A 442 17.76 31.52 7.09
CA ASP A 442 18.84 31.39 8.07
C ASP A 442 20.09 30.79 7.39
N PRO A 443 21.20 31.55 7.27
CA PRO A 443 22.44 31.02 6.69
C PRO A 443 22.97 29.79 7.43
N TRP A 444 22.71 29.67 8.73
CA TRP A 444 23.11 28.50 9.51
C TRP A 444 22.34 27.26 9.06
N PHE A 445 21.02 27.36 8.84
CA PHE A 445 20.20 26.24 8.36
C PHE A 445 20.68 25.74 7.01
N VAL A 446 20.93 26.65 6.07
CA VAL A 446 21.43 26.29 4.72
C VAL A 446 22.80 25.62 4.80
N ALA A 447 23.69 26.12 5.66
CA ALA A 447 24.99 25.49 5.89
C ALA A 447 24.85 24.09 6.51
N ALA A 448 23.92 23.91 7.46
CA ALA A 448 23.65 22.64 8.12
C ALA A 448 23.06 21.60 7.14
N VAL A 449 22.10 21.99 6.29
CA VAL A 449 21.56 21.14 5.22
C VAL A 449 22.68 20.68 4.28
N ARG A 450 23.55 21.61 3.84
CA ARG A 450 24.70 21.26 3.00
C ARG A 450 25.64 20.29 3.69
N ALA A 451 26.01 20.56 4.94
CA ALA A 451 26.91 19.71 5.70
C ALA A 451 26.33 18.30 5.86
N ARG A 452 25.03 18.20 6.13
CA ARG A 452 24.35 16.91 6.25
C ARG A 452 24.28 16.17 4.92
N TRP A 453 24.02 16.87 3.80
CA TRP A 453 24.07 16.29 2.47
C TRP A 453 25.44 15.73 2.11
N GLU A 454 26.53 16.42 2.47
CA GLU A 454 27.90 15.92 2.24
C GLU A 454 28.21 14.62 3.00
N VAL A 455 27.53 14.35 4.12
CA VAL A 455 27.64 13.10 4.87
C VAL A 455 26.84 11.97 4.22
N LEU A 456 25.66 12.29 3.68
CA LEU A 456 24.69 11.29 3.20
C LEU A 456 24.82 10.94 1.72
N LYS A 457 25.42 11.83 0.90
CA LYS A 457 25.54 11.57 -0.54
C LYS A 457 26.50 10.38 -0.81
N PRO A 458 26.22 9.55 -1.81
CA PRO A 458 27.05 8.38 -2.15
C PRO A 458 28.49 8.70 -2.55
#